data_AF-A0A7C1BLU8-F1
#
_entry.id   AF-A0A7C1BLU8-F1
#
_cell.length_a   1.000
_cell.length_b   1.000
_cell.length_c   1.000
_cell.angle_alpha   90.00
_cell.angle_beta   90.00
_cell.angle_gamma   90.00
#
_symmetry.space_group_name_H-M   'P 1'
#
loop_
_entity.id
_entity.type
_entity.pdbx_description
1 polymer ?
#
loop_
_entity_poly.entity_id
_entity_poly.type
_entity_poly.pdbx_seq_one_letter_code
_entity_poly.pdbx_strand_id
1 'polypeptide(L)'
;MSIDTTGLKCGVTHTGTLTVTSNGGTKTGEISVYVPEEEKLSVSITTDKTSYKPGDTMTVTIGVKNPTASSVDTYFVWYFYWMQIMATPYTLPPNFDQSYEFSIPVEKWVPFEFDGVWYVALLETTPPYKTICEDTAEWKYELPKTTVGEGETTPAALEEIGKEIKKTVERAELPGEKV
;
A
#
# COMPACT_ATOMS: atom_id res chain seq x y z
N MET A 1 40.55 12.81 1.72
CA MET A 1 39.70 13.98 2.00
C MET A 1 38.26 13.48 1.90
N SER A 2 37.55 13.44 3.02
CA SER A 2 36.12 13.09 3.08
C SER A 2 35.35 14.37 3.33
N ILE A 3 34.23 14.56 2.63
CA ILE A 3 33.28 15.63 2.96
C ILE A 3 32.32 15.05 4.00
N ASP A 4 32.16 15.75 5.12
CA ASP A 4 31.14 15.42 6.10
C ASP A 4 29.77 15.80 5.53
N THR A 5 28.88 14.82 5.38
CA THR A 5 27.53 15.00 4.84
C THR A 5 26.47 14.99 5.94
N THR A 6 26.87 15.04 7.21
CA THR A 6 25.96 15.04 8.36
C THR A 6 25.07 16.29 8.31
N GLY A 7 23.75 16.11 8.41
CA GLY A 7 22.77 17.21 8.44
C GLY A 7 22.29 17.71 7.07
N LEU A 8 22.75 17.11 5.96
CA LEU A 8 22.17 17.37 4.65
C LEU A 8 20.75 16.78 4.56
N LYS A 9 19.82 17.54 3.98
CA LYS A 9 18.44 17.09 3.75
C LYS A 9 18.35 16.29 2.46
N CYS A 10 17.65 15.16 2.50
CA CYS A 10 17.32 14.35 1.32
C CYS A 10 16.38 15.09 0.36
N GLY A 11 16.41 14.72 -0.92
CA GLY A 11 15.60 15.33 -1.98
C GLY A 11 16.05 16.73 -2.40
N VAL A 12 17.20 17.21 -1.93
CA VAL A 12 17.66 18.59 -2.14
C VAL A 12 19.11 18.60 -2.65
N THR A 13 19.40 19.49 -3.61
CA THR A 13 20.77 19.83 -4.01
C THR A 13 21.34 20.87 -3.06
N HIS A 14 22.44 20.54 -2.39
CA HIS A 14 23.20 21.46 -1.54
C HIS A 14 24.37 22.01 -2.34
N THR A 15 24.53 23.32 -2.32
CA THR A 15 25.64 24.00 -2.99
C THR A 15 26.56 24.67 -1.98
N GLY A 16 27.85 24.72 -2.29
CA GLY A 16 28.87 25.38 -1.48
C GLY A 16 29.95 25.99 -2.33
N THR A 17 30.70 26.93 -1.76
CA THR A 17 31.81 27.59 -2.43
C THR A 17 33.14 27.09 -1.85
N LEU A 18 33.96 26.48 -2.71
CA LEU A 18 35.36 26.20 -2.42
C LEU A 18 36.18 27.46 -2.73
N THR A 19 36.90 27.96 -1.73
CA THR A 19 37.81 29.11 -1.88
C THR A 19 39.23 28.66 -1.65
N VAL A 20 40.13 28.94 -2.59
CA VAL A 20 41.57 28.69 -2.48
C VAL A 20 42.32 30.01 -2.57
N THR A 21 43.06 30.35 -1.52
CA THR A 21 43.86 31.58 -1.44
C THR A 21 45.34 31.22 -1.39
N SER A 22 46.13 31.91 -2.20
CA SER A 22 47.59 31.82 -2.19
C SER A 22 48.21 33.22 -2.32
N ASN A 23 49.53 33.31 -2.28
CA ASN A 23 50.25 34.55 -2.54
C ASN A 23 49.95 35.13 -3.95
N GLY A 24 49.48 34.29 -4.89
CA GLY A 24 49.07 34.71 -6.24
C GLY A 24 47.60 35.13 -6.37
N GLY A 25 46.87 35.25 -5.26
CA GLY A 25 45.46 35.64 -5.23
C GLY A 25 44.51 34.52 -4.83
N THR A 26 43.21 34.81 -4.95
CA THR A 26 42.11 33.93 -4.54
C THR A 26 41.36 33.42 -5.76
N LYS A 27 41.06 32.12 -5.78
CA LYS A 27 40.13 31.51 -6.74
C LYS A 27 38.99 30.84 -5.99
N THR A 28 37.82 30.84 -6.60
CA THR A 28 36.64 30.15 -6.09
C THR A 28 36.10 29.16 -7.11
N GLY A 29 35.45 28.11 -6.62
CA GLY A 29 34.70 27.14 -7.40
C GLY A 29 33.44 26.73 -6.65
N GLU A 30 32.38 26.39 -7.39
CA GLU A 30 31.14 25.88 -6.80
C GLU A 30 31.21 24.35 -6.71
N ILE A 31 30.72 23.80 -5.61
CA ILE A 31 30.47 22.38 -5.44
C ILE A 31 28.99 22.17 -5.19
N SER A 32 28.42 21.19 -5.89
CA SER A 32 27.01 20.80 -5.76
C SER A 32 26.92 19.33 -5.40
N VAL A 33 26.15 19.01 -4.37
CA VAL A 33 25.91 17.65 -3.88
C VAL A 33 24.40 17.42 -3.83
N TYR A 34 23.92 16.45 -4.58
CA TYR A 34 22.52 16.01 -4.51
C TYR A 34 22.42 14.84 -3.53
N VAL A 35 21.55 14.99 -2.52
CA VAL A 35 21.19 13.88 -1.63
C VAL A 35 19.85 13.32 -2.12
N PRO A 36 19.81 12.10 -2.69
CA PRO A 36 18.56 11.51 -3.16
C PRO A 36 17.56 11.37 -2.01
N GLU A 37 16.27 11.46 -2.33
CA GLU A 37 15.22 11.15 -1.36
C GLU A 37 15.32 9.68 -0.95
N GLU A 38 15.14 9.39 0.34
CA GLU A 38 15.09 8.02 0.82
C GLU A 38 13.75 7.43 0.39
N GLU A 39 13.78 6.57 -0.64
CA GLU A 39 12.59 5.84 -1.04
C GLU A 39 12.16 4.94 0.11
N LYS A 40 10.88 5.03 0.50
CA LYS A 40 10.31 4.27 1.62
C LYS A 40 9.50 3.09 1.09
N LEU A 41 9.32 2.10 1.97
CA LEU A 41 8.34 1.04 1.71
C LEU A 41 6.97 1.66 1.44
N SER A 42 6.25 1.08 0.50
CA SER A 42 4.88 1.50 0.19
C SER A 42 4.01 0.29 -0.11
N VAL A 43 2.74 0.41 0.26
CA VAL A 43 1.67 -0.47 -0.14
C VAL A 43 0.59 0.38 -0.80
N SER A 44 -0.10 -0.17 -1.78
CA SER A 44 -1.26 0.46 -2.40
C SER A 44 -2.37 -0.54 -2.60
N ILE A 45 -3.61 -0.05 -2.66
CA ILE A 45 -4.77 -0.85 -3.05
C ILE A 45 -5.66 -0.04 -3.98
N THR A 46 -6.11 -0.67 -5.05
CA THR A 46 -7.05 -0.07 -6.00
C THR A 46 -8.08 -1.10 -6.45
N THR A 47 -9.13 -0.60 -7.09
CA THR A 47 -10.16 -1.44 -7.71
C THR A 47 -10.31 -1.00 -9.17
N ASP A 48 -10.72 -1.91 -10.07
CA ASP A 48 -10.86 -1.59 -11.50
C ASP A 48 -12.00 -0.61 -11.80
N LYS A 49 -12.99 -0.53 -10.91
CA LYS A 49 -14.14 0.40 -10.95
C LYS A 49 -14.48 0.88 -9.55
N THR A 50 -15.23 1.96 -9.47
CA THR A 50 -15.72 2.51 -8.19
C THR A 50 -17.13 2.06 -7.81
N SER A 51 -17.81 1.28 -8.66
CA SER A 51 -19.17 0.79 -8.41
C SER A 51 -19.39 -0.56 -9.08
N TYR A 52 -20.09 -1.46 -8.38
CA TYR A 52 -20.32 -2.84 -8.76
C TYR A 52 -21.76 -3.27 -8.47
N LYS A 53 -22.26 -4.19 -9.27
CA LYS A 53 -23.57 -4.82 -9.15
C LYS A 53 -23.43 -6.33 -9.03
N PRO A 54 -24.44 -7.03 -8.48
CA PRO A 54 -24.47 -8.49 -8.51
C PRO A 54 -24.24 -9.04 -9.93
N GLY A 55 -23.28 -9.95 -10.08
CA GLY A 55 -22.83 -10.52 -11.34
C GLY A 55 -21.54 -9.89 -11.89
N ASP A 56 -21.09 -8.75 -11.37
CA ASP A 56 -19.79 -8.19 -11.70
C ASP A 56 -18.65 -9.03 -11.09
N THR A 57 -17.44 -8.81 -11.59
CA THR A 57 -16.20 -9.24 -10.94
C THR A 57 -15.39 -8.00 -10.62
N MET A 58 -15.07 -7.82 -9.34
CA MET A 58 -14.19 -6.77 -8.86
C MET A 58 -12.75 -7.27 -8.92
N THR A 59 -11.89 -6.52 -9.60
CA THR A 59 -10.45 -6.75 -9.61
C THR A 59 -9.82 -5.80 -8.60
N VAL A 60 -9.32 -6.35 -7.50
CA VAL A 60 -8.56 -5.60 -6.50
C VAL A 60 -7.07 -5.75 -6.81
N THR A 61 -6.40 -4.63 -7.05
CA THR A 61 -4.95 -4.61 -7.30
C THR A 61 -4.22 -4.08 -6.09
N ILE A 62 -3.36 -4.89 -5.50
CA ILE A 62 -2.50 -4.52 -4.36
C ILE A 62 -1.06 -4.41 -4.83
N GLY A 63 -0.47 -3.23 -4.70
CA GLY A 63 0.93 -2.97 -5.00
C GLY A 63 1.77 -3.00 -3.73
N VAL A 64 2.97 -3.58 -3.79
CA VAL A 64 3.93 -3.55 -2.69
C VAL A 64 5.33 -3.24 -3.21
N LYS A 65 5.98 -2.26 -2.57
CA LYS A 65 7.33 -1.80 -2.95
C LYS A 65 8.26 -1.78 -1.75
N ASN A 66 9.45 -2.38 -1.90
CA ASN A 66 10.61 -2.16 -1.05
C ASN A 66 11.76 -1.60 -1.89
N PRO A 67 11.93 -0.27 -1.93
CA PRO A 67 12.98 0.35 -2.72
C PRO A 67 14.37 0.28 -2.06
N THR A 68 14.48 -0.28 -0.85
CA THR A 68 15.75 -0.35 -0.14
C THR A 68 16.65 -1.45 -0.72
N ALA A 69 17.96 -1.31 -0.52
CA ALA A 69 18.95 -2.29 -0.96
C ALA A 69 19.01 -3.57 -0.10
N SER A 70 18.17 -3.67 0.93
CA SER A 70 18.12 -4.78 1.87
C SER A 70 16.71 -5.37 1.93
N SER A 71 16.61 -6.65 2.31
CA SER A 71 15.30 -7.23 2.61
C SER A 71 14.72 -6.61 3.89
N VAL A 72 13.40 -6.44 3.94
CA VAL A 72 12.69 -5.92 5.11
C VAL A 72 11.58 -6.88 5.50
N ASP A 73 11.60 -7.36 6.73
CA ASP A 73 10.51 -8.15 7.30
C ASP A 73 9.39 -7.21 7.73
N THR A 74 8.19 -7.51 7.24
CA THR A 74 6.96 -6.77 7.56
C THR A 74 5.85 -7.74 7.93
N TYR A 75 4.75 -7.20 8.43
CA TYR A 75 3.50 -7.94 8.60
C TYR A 75 2.44 -7.29 7.73
N PHE A 76 2.04 -7.98 6.65
CA PHE A 76 1.03 -7.47 5.72
C PHE A 76 -0.36 -7.77 6.25
N VAL A 77 -1.26 -6.79 6.14
CA VAL A 77 -2.67 -6.93 6.49
C VAL A 77 -3.57 -6.35 5.40
N TRP A 78 -4.69 -7.02 5.15
CA TRP A 78 -5.75 -6.56 4.25
C TRP A 78 -7.11 -6.75 4.93
N TYR A 79 -7.88 -5.67 4.98
CA TYR A 79 -9.18 -5.60 5.61
C TYR A 79 -10.27 -5.13 4.65
N PHE A 80 -11.47 -5.67 4.85
CA PHE A 80 -12.73 -5.07 4.42
C PHE A 80 -13.39 -4.45 5.65
N TYR A 81 -13.50 -3.12 5.72
CA TYR A 81 -13.88 -2.46 6.98
C TYR A 81 -13.02 -2.95 8.17
N TRP A 82 -13.61 -3.60 9.17
CA TRP A 82 -12.92 -4.21 10.32
C TRP A 82 -12.66 -5.71 10.14
N MET A 83 -13.16 -6.33 9.06
CA MET A 83 -12.99 -7.75 8.79
C MET A 83 -11.62 -8.02 8.16
N GLN A 84 -10.81 -8.85 8.81
CA GLN A 84 -9.52 -9.28 8.27
C GLN A 84 -9.72 -10.29 7.13
N ILE A 85 -9.43 -9.86 5.90
CA ILE A 85 -9.41 -10.71 4.72
C ILE A 85 -8.13 -11.54 4.71
N MET A 86 -6.99 -10.89 4.93
CA MET A 86 -5.69 -11.54 4.94
C MET A 86 -4.77 -10.88 5.98
N ALA A 87 -3.96 -11.69 6.65
CA ALA A 87 -2.82 -11.20 7.42
C ALA A 87 -1.71 -12.24 7.37
N THR A 88 -0.50 -11.83 7.02
CA THR A 88 0.64 -12.73 6.91
C THR A 88 1.94 -11.98 7.15
N PRO A 89 2.95 -12.61 7.78
CA PRO A 89 4.33 -12.13 7.67
C PRO A 89 4.72 -12.01 6.20
N TYR A 90 5.44 -10.95 5.85
CA TYR A 90 5.86 -10.71 4.49
C TYR A 90 7.27 -10.11 4.44
N THR A 91 8.22 -10.91 3.98
CA THR A 91 9.60 -10.48 3.78
C THR A 91 9.73 -9.90 2.39
N LEU A 92 9.92 -8.59 2.31
CA LEU A 92 10.10 -7.87 1.06
C LEU A 92 11.56 -7.94 0.61
N PRO A 93 11.88 -8.52 -0.56
CA PRO A 93 13.22 -8.51 -1.12
C PRO A 93 13.76 -7.09 -1.35
N PRO A 94 15.07 -6.91 -1.55
CA PRO A 94 15.63 -5.62 -1.94
C PRO A 94 15.17 -5.20 -3.33
N ASN A 95 14.94 -3.90 -3.55
CA ASN A 95 14.44 -3.32 -4.80
C ASN A 95 13.16 -4.02 -5.33
N PHE A 96 12.30 -4.46 -4.41
CA PHE A 96 11.05 -5.14 -4.75
C PHE A 96 10.00 -4.13 -5.22
N ASP A 97 9.32 -4.46 -6.31
CA ASP A 97 8.21 -3.68 -6.86
C ASP A 97 7.29 -4.66 -7.60
N GLN A 98 6.16 -5.01 -6.97
CA GLN A 98 5.23 -5.99 -7.52
C GLN A 98 3.79 -5.65 -7.17
N SER A 99 2.90 -5.92 -8.13
CA SER A 99 1.45 -5.83 -7.93
C SER A 99 0.79 -7.19 -8.06
N TYR A 100 -0.28 -7.37 -7.30
CA TYR A 100 -1.08 -8.58 -7.23
C TYR A 100 -2.53 -8.25 -7.54
N GLU A 101 -3.16 -9.07 -8.37
CA GLU A 101 -4.56 -8.91 -8.74
C GLU A 101 -5.41 -10.02 -8.12
N PHE A 102 -6.48 -9.63 -7.44
CA PHE A 102 -7.46 -10.53 -6.85
C PHE A 102 -8.81 -10.32 -7.51
N SER A 103 -9.37 -11.40 -8.05
CA SER A 103 -10.71 -11.38 -8.63
C SER A 103 -11.75 -11.80 -7.60
N ILE A 104 -12.61 -10.87 -7.21
CA ILE A 104 -13.70 -11.07 -6.25
C ILE A 104 -15.03 -11.04 -7.02
N PRO A 105 -15.74 -12.18 -7.17
CA PRO A 105 -17.08 -12.19 -7.72
C PRO A 105 -18.02 -11.39 -6.81
N VAL A 106 -18.68 -10.38 -7.39
CA VAL A 106 -19.67 -9.58 -6.69
C VAL A 106 -21.00 -10.32 -6.80
N GLU A 107 -21.30 -11.13 -5.80
CA GLU A 107 -22.57 -11.86 -5.75
C GLU A 107 -23.70 -10.96 -5.24
N LYS A 108 -24.91 -11.52 -5.18
CA LYS A 108 -26.02 -10.86 -4.48
C LYS A 108 -25.83 -11.04 -2.97
N TRP A 109 -24.88 -10.33 -2.38
CA TRP A 109 -24.53 -10.50 -0.97
C TRP A 109 -25.64 -10.02 -0.03
N VAL A 110 -26.24 -8.87 -0.36
CA VAL A 110 -27.32 -8.24 0.45
C VAL A 110 -28.40 -7.63 -0.45
N PRO A 111 -29.63 -7.43 0.07
CA PRO A 111 -30.75 -6.83 -0.66
C PRO A 111 -30.82 -5.29 -0.56
N PHE A 112 -29.76 -4.63 -0.09
CA PHE A 112 -29.62 -3.17 -0.02
C PHE A 112 -28.28 -2.70 -0.60
N GLU A 113 -28.14 -1.40 -0.85
CA GLU A 113 -26.90 -0.77 -1.36
C GLU A 113 -26.00 -0.32 -0.21
N PHE A 114 -24.68 -0.35 -0.41
CA PHE A 114 -23.71 0.14 0.58
C PHE A 114 -22.42 0.64 -0.09
N ASP A 115 -21.72 1.55 0.58
CA ASP A 115 -20.35 1.91 0.23
C ASP A 115 -19.39 0.93 0.90
N GLY A 116 -18.35 0.47 0.21
CA GLY A 116 -17.33 -0.43 0.71
C GLY A 116 -15.97 0.26 0.78
N VAL A 117 -15.16 -0.15 1.76
CA VAL A 117 -13.77 0.31 1.87
C VAL A 117 -12.83 -0.87 2.05
N TRP A 118 -11.82 -0.91 1.17
CA TRP A 118 -10.64 -1.74 1.36
C TRP A 118 -9.58 -0.96 2.12
N TYR A 119 -8.86 -1.66 3.00
CA TYR A 119 -7.71 -1.12 3.71
C TYR A 119 -6.57 -2.14 3.66
N VAL A 120 -5.36 -1.68 3.31
CA VAL A 120 -4.14 -2.48 3.38
C VAL A 120 -3.08 -1.75 4.17
N ALA A 121 -2.23 -2.49 4.87
CA ALA A 121 -1.07 -1.93 5.54
C ALA A 121 0.09 -2.91 5.60
N LEU A 122 1.31 -2.35 5.65
CA LEU A 122 2.49 -3.03 6.14
C LEU A 122 2.76 -2.57 7.56
N LEU A 123 2.88 -3.51 8.48
CA LEU A 123 3.18 -3.26 9.88
C LEU A 123 4.60 -3.73 10.22
N GLU A 124 5.18 -3.17 11.28
CA GLU A 124 6.35 -3.75 11.93
C GLU A 124 6.06 -5.20 12.37
N THR A 125 7.09 -6.03 12.53
CA THR A 125 6.93 -7.47 12.88
C THR A 125 6.83 -7.73 14.38
N THR A 126 7.00 -6.71 15.22
CA THR A 126 6.98 -6.83 16.68
C THR A 126 5.84 -6.01 17.30
N PRO A 127 5.11 -6.54 18.29
CA PRO A 127 4.14 -5.77 19.05
C PRO A 127 4.78 -4.50 19.65
N PRO A 128 4.13 -3.32 19.55
CA PRO A 128 2.70 -3.13 19.25
C PRO A 128 2.33 -3.01 17.75
N TYR A 129 3.11 -3.55 16.81
CA TYR A 129 2.82 -3.61 15.36
C TYR A 129 2.48 -2.22 14.77
N LYS A 130 3.44 -1.29 14.80
CA LYS A 130 3.22 0.04 14.24
C LYS A 130 3.05 -0.04 12.73
N THR A 131 2.16 0.79 12.19
CA THR A 131 1.99 0.97 10.75
C THR A 131 3.25 1.60 10.13
N ILE A 132 3.82 0.92 9.14
CA ILE A 132 4.91 1.43 8.29
C ILE A 132 4.32 2.29 7.18
N CYS A 133 3.33 1.75 6.47
CA CYS A 133 2.55 2.42 5.43
C CYS A 133 1.19 1.73 5.27
N GLU A 134 0.21 2.46 4.76
CA GLU A 134 -1.16 2.00 4.55
C GLU A 134 -1.80 2.72 3.36
N ASP A 135 -2.86 2.12 2.81
CA ASP A 135 -3.66 2.69 1.73
C ASP A 135 -5.11 2.20 1.80
N THR A 136 -6.02 2.95 1.17
CA THR A 136 -7.45 2.62 1.12
C THR A 136 -8.04 2.76 -0.28
N ALA A 137 -9.05 1.94 -0.57
CA ALA A 137 -9.84 2.06 -1.79
C ALA A 137 -11.34 1.97 -1.49
N GLU A 138 -12.06 3.04 -1.83
CA GLU A 138 -13.51 3.12 -1.72
C GLU A 138 -14.21 2.63 -2.99
N TRP A 139 -15.35 1.97 -2.82
CA TRP A 139 -16.18 1.46 -3.90
C TRP A 139 -17.65 1.37 -3.46
N LYS A 140 -18.56 1.07 -4.39
CA LYS A 140 -20.00 0.98 -4.12
C LYS A 140 -20.59 -0.35 -4.55
N TYR A 141 -21.47 -0.90 -3.71
CA TYR A 141 -22.35 -2.01 -4.07
C TYR A 141 -23.73 -1.48 -4.39
N GLU A 142 -24.12 -1.57 -5.66
CA GLU A 142 -25.38 -1.07 -6.18
C GLU A 142 -26.29 -2.21 -6.64
N LEU A 143 -27.58 -2.06 -6.39
CA LEU A 143 -28.57 -3.04 -6.83
C LEU A 143 -29.26 -2.59 -8.13
N PRO A 144 -29.80 -3.52 -8.92
CA PRO A 144 -30.73 -3.16 -9.97
C PRO A 144 -31.95 -2.47 -9.36
N LYS A 145 -32.41 -1.35 -9.96
CA LYS A 145 -33.50 -0.49 -9.46
C LYS A 145 -34.80 -1.21 -9.07
N THR A 146 -35.04 -2.41 -9.61
CA THR A 146 -36.21 -3.25 -9.32
C THR A 146 -36.07 -4.10 -8.04
N THR A 147 -34.93 -4.05 -7.36
CA THR A 147 -34.53 -5.00 -6.30
C THR A 147 -34.15 -4.32 -4.99
N VAL A 148 -34.37 -3.01 -4.87
CA VAL A 148 -34.08 -2.27 -3.63
C VAL A 148 -35.06 -2.75 -2.57
N GLY A 149 -34.60 -3.65 -1.70
CA GLY A 149 -35.33 -4.03 -0.50
C GLY A 149 -35.15 -2.97 0.58
N GLU A 150 -36.10 -2.89 1.51
CA GLU A 150 -35.87 -2.19 2.78
C GLU A 150 -34.81 -2.98 3.55
N GLY A 151 -33.61 -2.42 3.66
CA GLY A 151 -32.49 -3.02 4.38
C GLY A 151 -31.50 -1.93 4.77
N GLU A 152 -30.86 -2.12 5.92
CA GLU A 152 -29.86 -1.18 6.44
C GLU A 152 -28.49 -1.86 6.51
N THR A 153 -27.44 -1.08 6.24
CA THR A 153 -26.05 -1.50 6.43
C THR A 153 -25.77 -1.69 7.92
N THR A 154 -25.84 -2.94 8.39
CA THR A 154 -25.50 -3.31 9.76
C THR A 154 -24.12 -3.97 9.85
N PRO A 155 -23.44 -3.92 11.02
CA PRO A 155 -22.18 -4.64 11.21
C PRO A 155 -22.25 -6.14 10.92
N ALA A 156 -23.34 -6.80 11.31
CA ALA A 156 -23.52 -8.22 11.05
C ALA A 156 -23.59 -8.55 9.54
N ALA A 157 -24.26 -7.70 8.76
CA ALA A 157 -24.32 -7.88 7.31
C ALA A 157 -22.95 -7.71 6.66
N LEU A 158 -22.19 -6.67 7.03
CA LEU A 158 -20.82 -6.45 6.54
C LEU A 158 -19.88 -7.60 6.95
N GLU A 159 -20.10 -8.20 8.11
CA GLU A 159 -19.33 -9.37 8.56
C GLU A 159 -19.57 -10.60 7.68
N GLU A 160 -20.82 -10.92 7.36
CA GLU A 160 -21.13 -12.06 6.47
C GLU A 160 -20.60 -11.85 5.05
N ILE A 161 -20.68 -10.62 4.52
CA ILE A 161 -20.05 -10.24 3.25
C ILE A 161 -18.54 -10.49 3.30
N GLY A 162 -17.88 -9.98 4.35
CA GLY A 162 -16.45 -10.16 4.55
C GLY A 162 -16.03 -11.62 4.65
N LYS A 163 -16.85 -12.50 5.25
CA LYS A 163 -16.59 -13.95 5.31
C LYS A 163 -16.62 -14.60 3.93
N GLU A 164 -17.60 -14.27 3.09
CA GLU A 164 -17.69 -14.81 1.73
C GLU A 164 -16.55 -14.32 0.84
N ILE A 165 -16.20 -13.03 0.94
CA ILE A 165 -15.04 -12.49 0.23
C ILE A 165 -13.75 -13.15 0.70
N LYS A 166 -13.56 -13.30 2.01
CA LYS A 166 -12.38 -13.96 2.58
C LYS A 166 -12.21 -15.38 2.06
N LYS A 167 -13.27 -16.19 2.03
CA LYS A 167 -13.22 -17.56 1.45
C LYS A 167 -12.80 -17.56 -0.02
N THR A 168 -13.15 -16.51 -0.77
CA THR A 168 -12.76 -16.35 -2.17
C THR A 168 -11.28 -16.00 -2.27
N VAL A 169 -10.83 -15.03 -1.47
CA VAL A 169 -9.43 -14.56 -1.45
C VAL A 169 -8.48 -15.63 -0.91
N GLU A 170 -8.87 -16.43 0.08
CA GLU A 170 -8.04 -17.53 0.61
C GLU A 170 -7.74 -18.62 -0.44
N ARG A 171 -8.55 -18.73 -1.50
CA ARG A 171 -8.26 -19.60 -2.64
C ARG A 171 -7.26 -18.99 -3.62
N ALA A 172 -6.99 -17.70 -3.51
CA ALA A 172 -6.01 -16.96 -4.28
C ALA A 172 -4.77 -16.74 -3.40
N GLU A 173 -3.71 -17.50 -3.65
CA GLU A 173 -2.44 -17.33 -2.94
C GLU A 173 -1.82 -15.96 -3.27
N LEU A 174 -1.27 -15.28 -2.26
CA LEU A 174 -0.26 -14.25 -2.52
C LEU A 174 0.98 -14.96 -3.08
N PRO A 175 1.52 -14.54 -4.24
CA PRO A 175 2.78 -15.08 -4.76
C PRO A 175 3.90 -14.84 -3.73
N GLY A 176 4.31 -15.90 -3.05
CA GLY A 176 5.28 -15.82 -1.95
C GLY A 176 5.16 -16.94 -0.93
N GLU A 177 4.05 -17.67 -0.91
CA GLU A 177 3.91 -18.92 -0.14
C GLU A 177 4.64 -20.08 -0.83
N LYS A 178 5.97 -19.98 -0.93
CA LYS A 178 6.85 -21.13 -1.16
C LYS A 178 7.85 -21.19 -0.03
N VAL A 179 7.52 -21.98 0.99
CA VAL A 179 8.53 -22.63 1.85
C VAL A 179 8.95 -23.93 1.18
#